data_AF-A0A1J3HAF0-F1
#
_entry.id   AF-A0A1J3HAF0-F1
#
_cell.length_a   1.000
_cell.length_b   1.000
_cell.length_c   1.000
_cell.angle_alpha   90.00
_cell.angle_beta   90.00
_cell.angle_gamma   90.00
#
_symmetry.space_group_name_H-M   'P 1'
#
loop_
_entity.id
_entity.type
_entity.pdbx_description
1 polymer ?
#
loop_
_entity_poly.entity_id
_entity_poly.type
_entity_poly.pdbx_seq_one_letter_code
_entity_poly.pdbx_strand_id
1 'polypeptide(L)'
;VKTPFGGIINDFKGRRECYKQDWLAAFNSGVRILAPTLYIFIASALPVIAFGEQLSRETDRSLGISESLASTAICGIIHSIFGGQPLLIVGVAEP
;
A
#
# COMPACT_ATOMS: atom_id res chain seq x y z
N VAL A 1 11.92 6.19 -33.44
CA VAL A 1 11.15 5.18 -32.68
C VAL A 1 11.41 5.40 -31.21
N LYS A 2 10.42 5.83 -30.41
CA LYS A 2 10.57 5.86 -28.95
C LYS A 2 10.79 4.40 -28.52
N THR A 3 11.90 4.11 -27.84
CA THR A 3 12.19 2.76 -27.35
C THR A 3 10.99 2.25 -26.54
N PRO A 4 10.56 0.98 -26.69
CA PRO A 4 9.52 0.42 -25.82
C PRO A 4 9.92 0.63 -24.35
N PHE A 5 8.94 0.94 -23.49
CA PHE A 5 9.15 1.24 -22.06
C PHE A 5 9.90 2.54 -21.73
N GLY A 6 10.17 3.43 -22.71
CA GLY A 6 10.87 4.70 -22.45
C GLY A 6 10.22 5.61 -21.40
N GLY A 7 8.88 5.60 -21.29
CA GLY A 7 8.14 6.34 -20.26
C GLY A 7 8.42 5.82 -18.85
N ILE A 8 8.30 4.50 -18.65
CA ILE A 8 8.56 3.84 -17.35
C ILE A 8 9.99 4.09 -16.87
N ILE A 9 10.96 4.07 -17.79
CA ILE A 9 12.37 4.37 -17.46
C ILE A 9 12.51 5.83 -16.98
N ASN A 10 11.77 6.75 -17.60
CA ASN A 10 11.79 8.16 -17.21
C ASN A 10 11.14 8.37 -15.83
N ASP A 11 10.03 7.70 -15.56
CA ASP A 11 9.34 7.75 -14.27
C ASP A 11 10.23 7.21 -13.14
N PHE A 12 10.90 6.08 -13.38
CA PHE A 12 11.85 5.51 -12.41
C PHE A 12 13.03 6.45 -12.13
N LYS A 13 13.61 7.05 -13.19
CA LYS A 13 14.69 8.02 -13.05
C LYS A 13 14.26 9.25 -12.26
N GLY A 14 13.05 9.76 -12.51
CA GLY A 14 12.49 10.90 -11.78
C GLY A 14 12.28 10.59 -10.29
N ARG A 15 11.85 9.36 -9.96
CA ARG A 15 11.50 8.98 -8.58
C ARG A 15 12.69 8.59 -7.71
N ARG A 16 13.80 8.11 -8.31
CA ARG A 16 14.95 7.53 -7.61
C ARG A 16 15.57 8.45 -6.54
N GLU A 17 15.74 9.73 -6.84
CA GLU A 17 16.36 10.67 -5.90
C GLU A 17 15.42 11.00 -4.74
N CYS A 18 14.13 11.18 -5.02
CA CYS A 18 13.11 11.33 -3.98
C CYS A 18 13.05 10.08 -3.08
N TYR A 19 13.22 8.86 -3.62
CA TYR A 19 13.11 7.62 -2.83
C TYR A 19 14.17 7.55 -1.72
N LYS A 20 15.41 7.95 -2.02
CA LYS A 20 16.47 8.06 -1.01
C LYS A 20 16.11 9.10 0.06
N GLN A 21 15.58 10.24 -0.37
CA GLN A 21 15.17 11.31 0.53
C GLN A 21 14.04 10.88 1.46
N ASP A 22 13.07 10.09 0.98
CA ASP A 22 11.94 9.62 1.78
C ASP A 22 12.39 8.77 2.98
N TRP A 23 13.33 7.84 2.76
CA TRP A 23 13.89 7.03 3.85
C TRP A 23 14.65 7.87 4.86
N LEU A 24 15.51 8.79 4.39
CA LEU A 24 16.24 9.71 5.28
C LEU A 24 15.29 10.60 6.08
N ALA A 25 14.25 11.14 5.44
CA ALA A 25 13.25 11.98 6.09
C ALA A 25 12.40 11.19 7.10
N ALA A 26 12.09 9.92 6.82
CA ALA A 26 11.39 9.04 7.75
C ALA A 26 12.21 8.80 9.02
N PHE A 27 13.50 8.47 8.90
CA PHE A 27 14.39 8.28 10.06
C PHE A 27 14.59 9.57 10.86
N ASN A 28 14.67 10.73 10.19
CA ASN A 28 14.81 12.03 10.85
C ASN A 28 13.52 12.54 11.53
N SER A 29 12.35 12.00 11.15
CA SER A 29 11.06 12.44 11.70
C SER A 29 10.78 11.89 13.11
N GLY A 30 11.55 10.91 13.57
CA GLY A 30 11.43 10.33 14.91
C GLY A 30 10.02 9.80 15.19
N VAL A 31 9.45 10.16 16.34
CA VAL A 31 8.12 9.68 16.79
C VAL A 31 6.93 10.37 16.11
N ARG A 32 7.14 11.48 15.40
CA ARG A 32 6.06 12.28 14.81
C ARG A 32 5.28 11.52 13.73
N ILE A 33 5.91 10.55 13.09
CA ILE A 33 5.30 9.69 12.06
C ILE A 33 4.35 8.63 12.65
N LEU A 34 4.42 8.35 13.96
CA LEU A 34 3.61 7.30 14.59
C LEU A 34 2.11 7.63 14.57
N ALA A 35 1.75 8.88 14.86
CA ALA A 35 0.36 9.32 14.86
C ALA A 35 -0.33 9.15 13.48
N PRO A 36 0.20 9.68 12.37
CA PRO A 36 -0.40 9.45 11.06
C PRO A 36 -0.33 7.99 10.61
N THR A 37 0.73 7.25 10.98
CA THR A 37 0.83 5.82 10.66
C THR A 37 -0.28 5.01 11.33
N LEU A 38 -0.52 5.24 12.62
CA LEU A 38 -1.59 4.55 13.36
C LEU A 38 -2.97 4.93 12.81
N TYR A 39 -3.18 6.21 12.51
CA TYR A 39 -4.42 6.69 11.90
C TYR A 39 -4.73 5.97 10.59
N ILE A 40 -3.76 5.91 9.68
CA ILE A 40 -3.93 5.23 8.38
C ILE A 40 -4.05 3.72 8.54
N PHE A 41 -3.35 3.10 9.50
CA PHE A 41 -3.51 1.68 9.81
C PHE A 41 -4.95 1.34 10.19
N ILE A 42 -5.55 2.10 11.12
CA ILE A 42 -6.95 1.87 11.51
C ILE A 42 -7.91 2.19 10.37
N ALA A 43 -7.68 3.30 9.64
CA ALA A 43 -8.51 3.69 8.51
C ALA A 43 -8.52 2.65 7.38
N SER A 44 -7.41 1.94 7.17
CA SER A 44 -7.30 0.88 6.14
C SER A 44 -7.71 -0.50 6.63
N ALA A 45 -7.56 -0.81 7.93
CA ALA A 45 -7.96 -2.09 8.48
C ALA A 45 -9.49 -2.26 8.57
N LEU A 46 -10.23 -1.20 8.90
CA LEU A 46 -11.69 -1.28 9.07
C LEU A 46 -12.43 -1.72 7.80
N PRO A 47 -12.18 -1.14 6.61
CA PRO A 47 -12.80 -1.60 5.37
C PRO A 47 -12.44 -3.05 5.05
N VAL A 48 -11.18 -3.46 5.27
CA VAL A 48 -10.73 -4.84 5.00
C VAL A 48 -11.43 -5.85 5.91
N ILE A 49 -11.70 -5.50 7.15
CA ILE A 49 -12.47 -6.35 8.07
C ILE A 49 -13.93 -6.44 7.60
N ALA A 50 -14.54 -5.30 7.24
CA ALA A 50 -15.92 -5.26 6.76
C ALA A 50 -16.10 -6.09 5.48
N PHE A 51 -15.29 -5.84 4.46
CA PHE A 51 -15.33 -6.59 3.19
C PHE A 51 -14.83 -8.02 3.34
N GLY A 52 -13.89 -8.29 4.25
CA GLY A 52 -13.43 -9.64 4.54
C GLY A 52 -14.51 -10.52 5.17
N GLU A 53 -15.43 -9.95 5.96
CA GLU A 53 -16.59 -10.68 6.50
C GLU A 53 -17.58 -11.02 5.38
N GLN A 54 -17.88 -10.04 4.52
CA GLN A 54 -18.75 -10.24 3.36
C GLN A 54 -18.18 -11.29 2.40
N LEU A 55 -16.88 -11.23 2.09
CA LEU A 55 -16.20 -12.20 1.24
C LEU A 55 -16.22 -13.61 1.84
N SER A 56 -16.08 -13.72 3.17
CA SER A 56 -16.18 -14.98 3.88
C SER A 56 -17.57 -15.60 3.79
N ARG A 57 -18.62 -14.77 3.83
CA ARG A 57 -20.00 -15.23 3.62
C ARG A 57 -20.26 -15.69 2.20
N GLU A 58 -19.79 -14.94 1.20
CA GLU A 58 -20.02 -15.25 -0.21
C GLU A 58 -19.20 -16.45 -0.71
N THR A 59 -18.07 -16.74 -0.05
CA THR A 59 -17.18 -17.84 -0.46
C THR A 59 -17.35 -19.08 0.44
N ASP A 60 -18.49 -19.26 1.11
CA ASP A 60 -18.75 -20.39 2.03
C ASP A 60 -17.62 -20.61 3.05
N ARG A 61 -17.04 -19.52 3.57
CA ARG A 61 -15.88 -19.47 4.48
C ARG A 61 -14.54 -19.97 3.91
N SER A 62 -14.41 -20.08 2.58
CA SER A 62 -13.13 -20.41 1.94
C SER A 62 -12.12 -19.24 1.95
N LEU A 63 -12.59 -18.00 2.05
CA LEU A 63 -11.74 -16.80 2.12
C LEU A 63 -12.15 -15.96 3.34
N GLY A 64 -11.34 -16.00 4.39
CA GLY A 64 -11.63 -15.31 5.64
C GLY A 64 -11.14 -13.86 5.71
N ILE A 65 -11.43 -13.24 6.85
CA ILE A 65 -10.93 -11.91 7.22
C ILE A 65 -9.40 -11.94 7.33
N SER A 66 -8.82 -13.03 7.88
CA SER A 66 -7.38 -13.21 8.03
C SER A 66 -6.63 -13.19 6.70
N GLU A 67 -7.15 -13.89 5.70
CA GLU A 67 -6.58 -14.00 4.36
C GLU A 67 -6.67 -12.66 3.64
N SER A 68 -7.81 -11.97 3.77
CA SER A 68 -8.02 -10.63 3.21
C SER A 68 -7.09 -9.59 3.83
N LEU A 69 -6.89 -9.66 5.15
CA LEU A 69 -5.97 -8.80 5.89
C LEU A 69 -4.51 -9.07 5.50
N ALA A 70 -4.12 -10.34 5.43
CA ALA A 70 -2.77 -10.74 5.01
C ALA A 70 -2.48 -10.31 3.55
N SER A 71 -3.44 -10.52 2.64
CA SER A 71 -3.33 -10.11 1.24
C SER A 71 -3.15 -8.59 1.12
N THR A 72 -3.98 -7.81 1.83
CA THR A 72 -3.89 -6.34 1.83
C THR A 72 -2.56 -5.87 2.40
N ALA A 73 -2.09 -6.47 3.49
CA ALA A 73 -0.81 -6.12 4.11
C ALA A 73 0.38 -6.41 3.18
N ILE A 74 0.43 -7.59 2.56
CA ILE A 74 1.49 -7.96 1.62
C ILE A 74 1.47 -7.03 0.40
N CYS A 75 0.30 -6.78 -0.18
CA CYS A 75 0.15 -5.88 -1.32
C CYS A 75 0.58 -4.45 -0.97
N GLY A 76 0.19 -3.95 0.20
CA GLY A 76 0.59 -2.63 0.70
C GLY A 76 2.10 -2.51 0.93
N ILE A 77 2.76 -3.55 1.48
CA ILE A 77 4.22 -3.57 1.66
C ILE A 77 4.92 -3.54 0.30
N ILE A 78 4.49 -4.38 -0.65
CA ILE A 78 5.07 -4.40 -2.01
C ILE A 78 4.87 -3.04 -2.69
N HIS A 79 3.66 -2.46 -2.61
CA HIS A 79 3.36 -1.16 -3.22
C HIS A 79 4.12 -0.01 -2.56
N SER A 80 4.30 -0.02 -1.24
CA SER A 80 5.08 1.04 -0.55
C SER A 80 6.56 1.01 -0.88
N ILE A 81 7.13 -0.17 -1.17
CA ILE A 81 8.55 -0.32 -1.54
C ILE A 81 8.78 -0.01 -3.02
N PHE A 82 7.93 -0.53 -3.92
CA PHE A 82 8.14 -0.50 -5.37
C PHE A 82 7.21 0.46 -6.12
N GLY A 83 6.21 1.03 -5.47
CA GLY A 83 5.25 1.94 -6.07
C GLY A 83 5.86 3.30 -6.42
N GLY A 84 5.34 3.91 -7.48
CA GLY A 84 5.76 5.26 -7.90
C GLY A 84 5.28 6.37 -6.93
N GLN A 85 4.26 6.10 -6.12
CA GLN A 85 3.60 7.07 -5.25
C GLN A 85 3.42 6.50 -3.82
N PRO A 86 4.30 6.84 -2.86
CA PRO A 86 4.29 6.24 -1.51
C PRO A 86 3.11 6.69 -0.64
N LEU A 87 2.41 7.76 -1.03
CA LEU A 87 1.21 8.25 -0.34
C LEU A 87 -0.07 7.48 -0.75
N LEU A 88 0.02 6.59 -1.73
CA LEU A 88 -1.12 5.79 -2.18
C LEU A 88 -1.35 4.62 -1.22
N ILE A 89 -2.58 4.49 -0.74
CA ILE A 89 -3.01 3.38 0.12
C ILE A 89 -3.79 2.38 -0.73
N VAL A 90 -3.28 1.15 -0.80
CA VAL A 90 -3.95 0.04 -1.49
C VAL A 90 -4.84 -0.68 -0.50
N GLY A 91 -6.09 -0.93 -0.87
CA GLY A 91 -7.06 -1.62 -0.05
C GLY A 91 -8.05 -2.41 -0.89
N VAL A 92 -8.79 -3.30 -0.23
CA VAL A 92 -9.92 -4.00 -0.83
C VAL A 92 -11.07 -3.01 -0.97
N ALA A 93 -11.65 -2.93 -2.17
CA ALA A 93 -12.84 -2.17 -2.46
C ALA A 93 -13.77 -3.03 -3.33
N GLU A 94 -15.08 -2.92 -3.08
CA GLU A 94 -16.08 -3.38 -4.04
C GLU A 94 -16.06 -2.46 -5.28
N PRO A 95 -16.15 -3.00 -6.51
CA PRO A 95 -16.14 -2.23 -7.75
C PRO A 95 -17.39 -1.36 -7.97
#